data_AF-A0A372K1L6-F1
#
_entry.id   AF-A0A372K1L6-F1
#
_cell.length_a   1.000
_cell.length_b   1.000
_cell.length_c   1.000
_cell.angle_alpha   90.00
_cell.angle_beta   90.00
_cell.angle_gamma   90.00
#
_symmetry.space_group_name_H-M   'P 1'
#
loop_
_entity.id
_entity.type
_entity.pdbx_description
1 polymer ?
#
loop_
_entity_poly.entity_id
_entity_poly.type
_entity_poly.pdbx_seq_one_letter_code
_entity_poly.pdbx_strand_id
1 'polypeptide(L)'
;MNRLIDEGIAHIARIMKPALYGEVVGLYLTSDYWRSRLYQILDNAHLNNAQLRAVDGLLLELDEFDRRAKVHVVPQACVEMAG
;
A
#
# COMPACT_ATOMS: atom_id res chain seq x y z
N MET A 1 1.55 -12.11 -22.74
CA MET A 1 1.12 -12.20 -21.33
C MET A 1 2.31 -12.61 -20.49
N ASN A 2 2.85 -11.72 -19.66
CA ASN A 2 3.99 -12.02 -18.80
C ASN A 2 3.47 -12.53 -17.44
N ARG A 3 3.24 -13.84 -17.33
CA ARG A 3 2.61 -14.48 -16.16
C ARG A 3 3.36 -14.20 -14.84
N LEU A 4 4.67 -14.02 -14.89
CA LEU A 4 5.49 -13.74 -13.70
C LEU A 4 5.16 -12.39 -13.07
N ILE A 5 4.93 -11.36 -13.90
CA ILE A 5 4.54 -10.04 -13.42
C ILE A 5 3.10 -10.05 -12.91
N ASP A 6 2.21 -10.78 -13.59
CA ASP A 6 0.82 -10.95 -13.17
C ASP A 6 0.73 -11.64 -11.79
N GLU A 7 1.49 -12.72 -11.61
CA GLU A 7 1.61 -13.43 -10.34
C GLU A 7 2.26 -12.54 -9.26
N GLY A 8 3.26 -11.73 -9.60
CA GLY A 8 3.86 -10.76 -8.70
C GLY A 8 2.87 -9.69 -8.21
N ILE A 9 2.06 -9.14 -9.12
CA ILE A 9 1.01 -8.17 -8.78
C ILE A 9 -0.07 -8.83 -7.92
N ALA A 10 -0.53 -10.03 -8.28
CA ALA A 10 -1.50 -10.79 -7.49
C ALA A 10 -0.96 -11.17 -6.11
N HIS A 11 0.33 -11.51 -6.03
CA HIS A 11 1.00 -11.79 -4.77
C HIS A 11 1.03 -10.55 -3.89
N ILE A 12 1.47 -9.40 -4.41
CA ILE A 12 1.47 -8.12 -3.69
C ILE A 12 0.06 -7.77 -3.21
N ALA A 13 -0.94 -7.87 -4.07
CA ALA A 13 -2.34 -7.63 -3.70
C ALA A 13 -2.80 -8.47 -2.50
N ARG A 14 -2.36 -9.73 -2.44
CA ARG A 14 -2.75 -10.68 -1.40
C ARG A 14 -2.02 -10.46 -0.09
N ILE A 15 -0.74 -10.08 -0.12
CA ILE A 15 0.06 -9.88 1.10
C ILE A 15 -0.02 -8.44 1.63
N MET A 16 -0.35 -7.47 0.78
CA MET A 16 -0.43 -6.06 1.16
C MET A 16 -1.50 -5.84 2.22
N LYS A 17 -2.72 -6.37 2.04
CA LYS A 17 -3.80 -6.27 3.03
C LYS A 17 -3.39 -6.80 4.41
N PRO A 18 -3.00 -8.08 4.59
CA PRO A 18 -2.62 -8.60 5.91
C PRO A 18 -1.38 -7.90 6.49
N ALA A 19 -0.46 -7.41 5.66
CA ALA A 19 0.67 -6.62 6.13
C ALA A 19 0.22 -5.25 6.70
N LEU A 20 -0.72 -4.57 6.04
CA LEU A 20 -1.27 -3.28 6.49
C LEU A 20 -2.08 -3.39 7.78
N TYR A 21 -2.84 -4.49 7.96
CA TYR A 21 -3.60 -4.74 9.19
C TYR A 21 -2.74 -5.29 10.35
N GLY A 22 -1.43 -5.44 10.16
CA GLY A 22 -0.51 -5.90 11.21
C GLY A 22 -0.58 -7.41 11.49
N GLU A 23 -1.21 -8.19 10.61
CA GLU A 23 -1.31 -9.65 10.72
C GLU A 23 0.02 -10.34 10.36
N VAL A 24 0.93 -9.62 9.70
CA VAL A 24 2.28 -10.07 9.40
C VAL A 24 3.23 -9.69 10.55
N VAL A 25 3.36 -10.58 11.52
CA VAL A 25 4.28 -10.44 12.66
C VAL A 25 5.73 -10.38 12.14
N GLY A 26 6.42 -9.26 12.38
CA GLY A 26 7.88 -9.12 12.16
C GLY A 26 8.30 -8.28 10.96
N LEU A 27 7.36 -7.70 10.20
CA LEU A 27 7.66 -6.85 9.06
C LEU A 27 6.88 -5.53 9.20
N TYR A 28 7.58 -4.47 9.63
CA TYR A 28 7.06 -3.10 9.71
C TYR A 28 6.91 -2.50 8.29
N LEU A 29 6.05 -3.10 7.48
CA LEU A 29 5.77 -2.66 6.12
C LEU A 29 4.67 -1.60 6.18
N THR A 30 5.10 -0.35 6.25
CA THR A 30 4.20 0.81 6.18
C THR A 30 3.61 0.96 4.78
N SER A 31 2.52 1.72 4.68
CA SER A 31 1.89 2.07 3.40
C SER A 31 2.89 2.68 2.40
N ASP A 32 3.86 3.44 2.91
CA ASP A 32 4.91 4.08 2.11
C ASP A 32 5.82 3.07 1.38
N TYR A 33 6.18 1.98 2.06
CA TYR A 33 6.97 0.91 1.47
C TYR A 33 6.25 0.23 0.30
N TRP A 34 4.97 -0.09 0.49
CA TRP A 34 4.15 -0.69 -0.57
C TRP A 34 3.99 0.24 -1.75
N ARG A 35 3.78 1.54 -1.49
CA ARG A 35 3.69 2.57 -2.52
C ARG A 35 4.98 2.64 -3.36
N SER A 36 6.14 2.66 -2.71
CA SER A 36 7.45 2.63 -3.38
C SER A 36 7.65 1.37 -4.23
N ARG A 37 7.22 0.21 -3.72
CA ARG A 37 7.30 -1.06 -4.46
C ARG A 37 6.38 -1.10 -5.69
N LEU A 38 5.17 -0.54 -5.60
CA LEU A 38 4.27 -0.43 -6.74
C LEU A 38 4.81 0.54 -7.80
N TYR A 39 5.44 1.65 -7.40
CA TYR A 39 6.12 2.54 -8.35
C TYR A 39 7.29 1.88 -9.07
N GLN A 40 8.07 1.02 -8.40
CA GLN A 40 9.10 0.23 -9.08
C GLN A 40 8.51 -0.72 -10.12
N ILE A 41 7.32 -1.28 -9.87
CA ILE A 41 6.62 -2.10 -10.87
C ILE A 41 6.22 -1.21 -12.05
N LEU A 42 5.65 -0.03 -11.81
CA LEU A 42 5.29 0.94 -12.86
C LEU A 42 6.48 1.40 -13.70
N ASP A 43 7.65 1.51 -13.09
CA ASP A 43 8.91 1.87 -13.79
C ASP A 43 9.36 0.80 -14.79
N ASN A 44 8.82 -0.43 -14.72
CA ASN A 44 9.12 -1.46 -15.71
C ASN A 44 8.44 -1.13 -17.05
N ALA A 45 9.24 -0.88 -18.08
CA ALA A 45 8.79 -0.48 -19.42
C ALA A 45 7.90 -1.51 -20.17
N HIS A 46 7.70 -2.71 -19.64
CA HIS A 46 7.03 -3.84 -20.31
C HIS A 46 5.64 -4.17 -19.75
N LEU A 47 5.05 -3.29 -18.94
CA LEU A 47 3.71 -3.50 -18.41
C LEU A 47 2.64 -3.35 -19.49
N ASN A 48 1.69 -4.28 -19.49
CA ASN A 48 0.49 -4.16 -20.31
C ASN A 48 -0.61 -3.35 -19.59
N ASN A 49 -1.64 -2.91 -20.32
CA ASN A 49 -2.76 -2.13 -19.77
C ASN A 49 -3.50 -2.80 -18.61
N ALA A 50 -3.67 -4.13 -18.62
CA ALA A 50 -4.28 -4.86 -17.51
C ALA A 50 -3.40 -4.85 -16.26
N GLN A 51 -2.08 -4.94 -16.42
CA GLN A 51 -1.11 -4.86 -15.33
C GLN A 51 -1.04 -3.45 -14.74
N LEU A 52 -1.02 -2.42 -15.60
CA LEU A 52 -1.12 -1.03 -15.17
C LEU A 52 -2.40 -0.80 -14.36
N ARG A 53 -3.54 -1.28 -14.85
CA ARG A 53 -4.83 -1.17 -14.15
C ARG A 53 -4.83 -1.90 -12.81
N ALA A 54 -4.19 -3.07 -12.73
CA ALA A 54 -4.09 -3.81 -11.48
C ALA A 54 -3.22 -3.06 -10.45
N VAL A 55 -2.10 -2.48 -10.87
CA VAL A 55 -1.22 -1.68 -10.00
C VAL A 55 -1.91 -0.38 -9.55
N ASP A 56 -2.63 0.30 -10.45
CA ASP A 56 -3.39 1.51 -10.13
C ASP A 56 -4.47 1.24 -9.07
N GLY A 57 -5.18 0.11 -9.20
CA GLY A 57 -6.13 -0.34 -8.18
C GLY A 57 -5.51 -0.58 -6.81
N LEU A 58 -4.28 -1.12 -6.76
CA LEU A 58 -3.55 -1.30 -5.50
C LEU A 58 -3.11 0.02 -4.88
N LEU A 59 -2.70 0.99 -5.69
CA LEU A 59 -2.37 2.34 -5.23
C LEU A 59 -3.59 3.06 -4.64
N LEU A 60 -4.76 2.92 -5.24
CA LEU A 60 -6.02 3.46 -4.71
C LEU A 60 -6.38 2.81 -3.36
N GLU A 61 -6.19 1.50 -3.22
CA GLU A 61 -6.48 0.79 -1.97
C GLU A 61 -5.54 1.23 -0.83
N LEU A 62 -4.25 1.47 -1.14
CA LEU A 62 -3.30 2.06 -0.21
C LEU A 62 -3.67 3.49 0.20
N ASP A 63 -4.10 4.32 -0.75
CA ASP A 63 -4.54 5.68 -0.46
C ASP A 63 -5.77 5.71 0.44
N GLU A 64 -6.73 4.80 0.20
CA GLU A 64 -7.90 4.65 1.05
C GLU A 64 -7.52 4.15 2.45
N PHE A 65 -6.60 3.19 2.55
CA PHE A 65 -6.07 2.73 3.83
C PHE A 65 -5.37 3.87 4.58
N ASP A 66 -4.49 4.63 3.93
CA ASP A 66 -3.80 5.78 4.53
C ASP A 66 -4.79 6.86 5.00
N ARG A 67 -5.84 7.13 4.21
CA ARG A 67 -6.91 8.05 4.57
C ARG A 67 -7.66 7.56 5.81
N ARG A 68 -8.01 6.27 5.89
CA ARG A 68 -8.67 5.66 7.07
C ARG A 68 -7.76 5.64 8.29
N ALA A 69 -6.47 5.35 8.11
CA ALA A 69 -5.48 5.33 9.17
C ALA A 69 -5.21 6.74 9.73
N LYS A 70 -5.12 7.75 8.86
CA LYS A 70 -4.99 9.16 9.26
C LYS A 70 -6.21 9.69 9.99
N VAL A 71 -7.41 9.22 9.63
CA VAL A 71 -8.64 9.54 10.39
C VAL A 71 -8.63 8.95 11.81
N HIS A 72 -7.84 7.91 12.07
CA HIS A 72 -7.62 7.37 13.42
C HIS A 72 -6.51 8.08 14.20
N VAL A 73 -5.70 8.91 13.56
CA VAL A 73 -4.87 9.91 14.26
C VAL A 73 -5.76 11.10 14.58
N VAL A 74 -6.42 11.02 15.73
CA VAL A 74 -6.79 12.22 16.48
C VAL A 74 -5.48 12.98 16.68
N PRO A 75 -5.35 14.25 16.27
CA PRO A 75 -4.21 15.03 16.69
C PRO A 75 -4.26 15.08 18.22
N GLN A 76 -3.28 14.48 18.89
CA GLN A 76 -2.96 14.81 20.28
C GLN A 76 -2.42 16.25 20.32
N ALA A 77 -3.29 17.20 19.98
CA ALA A 77 -3.09 18.63 20.10
C ALA A 77 -4.19 19.16 21.02
N CYS A 78 -4.33 18.53 22.19
CA CYS A 78 -4.98 19.10 23.36
C CYS A 78 -4.32 18.52 24.63
N VAL A 79 -2.98 18.50 24.67
CA VAL A 79 -2.29 18.65 25.96
C VAL A 79 -2.34 20.14 26.23
N GLU A 80 -3.47 20.54 26.79
CA GLU A 80 -3.73 21.88 27.25
C GLU A 80 -2.76 22.19 28.39
N MET A 81 -2.08 23.32 28.23
CA MET A 81 -1.34 23.99 29.30
C MET A 81 -2.30 24.31 30.44
N ALA A 82 -2.18 23.59 31.55
CA ALA A 82 -2.52 24.08 32.89
C ALA A 82 -1.31 23.70 33.76
N GLY A 83 -0.54 24.66 34.29
CA GLY A 83 -1.00 25.86 34.98
C GLY A 83 -0.96 25.55 36.46
#